data_AF-A0A3R6VG72-F1
#
_entry.id   AF-A0A3R6VG72-F1
#
_cell.length_a   1.000
_cell.length_b   1.000
_cell.length_c   1.000
_cell.angle_alpha   90.00
_cell.angle_beta   90.00
_cell.angle_gamma   90.00
#
_symmetry.space_group_name_H-M   'P 1'
#
loop_
_entity.id
_entity.type
_entity.pdbx_description
1 polymer ?
#
loop_
_entity_poly.entity_id
_entity_poly.type
_entity_poly.pdbx_seq_one_letter_code
_entity_poly.pdbx_strand_id
1 'polypeptide(L)'
;MKIAVQTNETGQVIGYSTVYDKEQLQIAGWQEVEADPYFNGDNYSDWKVVNGKLVKTKTNMTPLEEAQAAVTALTQQNISLAQENIELKTAVTDTTEQLVAHEQDIEQTKQAITLLTQLQANQTTK
;
A
#
# COMPACT_ATOMS: atom_id res chain seq x y z
N MET A 1 21.47 9.34 -20.97
CA MET A 1 22.24 8.76 -22.10
C MET A 1 21.24 8.56 -23.20
N LYS A 2 21.50 8.99 -24.42
CA LYS A 2 20.50 8.90 -25.49
C LYS A 2 20.65 7.60 -26.26
N ILE A 3 19.52 7.03 -26.67
CA ILE A 3 19.45 5.84 -27.53
C ILE A 3 18.51 6.12 -28.69
N ALA A 4 18.70 5.37 -29.79
CA ALA A 4 17.77 5.37 -30.91
C ALA A 4 16.82 4.17 -30.74
N VAL A 5 15.52 4.42 -30.87
CA VAL A 5 14.48 3.38 -30.81
C VAL A 5 13.64 3.43 -32.07
N GLN A 6 13.31 2.25 -32.60
CA GLN A 6 12.34 2.11 -33.67
C GLN A 6 10.98 1.81 -33.06
N THR A 7 9.96 2.53 -33.48
CA THR A 7 8.59 2.34 -33.03
C THR A 7 7.64 2.01 -34.17
N ASN A 8 6.59 1.24 -33.86
CA ASN A 8 5.44 1.06 -34.75
C ASN A 8 4.47 2.25 -34.66
N GLU A 9 3.32 2.16 -35.35
CA GLU A 9 2.29 3.21 -35.40
C GLU A 9 1.67 3.55 -34.03
N THR A 10 1.72 2.64 -33.05
CA THR A 10 1.21 2.86 -31.70
C THR A 10 2.28 3.41 -30.74
N GLY A 11 3.48 3.67 -31.26
CA GLY A 11 4.64 4.11 -30.49
C GLY A 11 5.34 2.98 -29.73
N GLN A 12 4.89 1.72 -29.85
CA GLN A 12 5.56 0.59 -29.20
C GLN A 12 6.93 0.35 -29.81
N VAL A 13 7.92 0.09 -28.97
CA VAL A 13 9.29 -0.16 -29.40
C VAL A 13 9.37 -1.54 -30.04
N ILE A 14 9.85 -1.59 -31.29
CA ILE A 14 10.05 -2.81 -32.08
C ILE A 14 11.53 -3.09 -32.38
N GLY A 15 12.41 -2.13 -32.08
CA GLY A 15 13.86 -2.27 -32.21
C GLY A 15 14.57 -1.12 -31.51
N TYR A 16 15.86 -1.28 -31.25
CA TYR A 16 16.69 -0.24 -30.63
C TYR A 16 18.14 -0.34 -31.07
N SER A 17 18.87 0.76 -30.95
CA SER A 17 20.32 0.82 -31.15
C SER A 17 20.97 1.61 -30.01
N THR A 18 21.99 1.02 -29.39
CA THR A 18 22.87 1.70 -28.43
C THR A 18 24.00 2.44 -29.13
N VAL A 19 24.27 2.13 -30.40
CA VAL A 19 25.21 2.88 -31.24
C VAL A 19 24.42 4.00 -31.89
N TYR A 20 24.71 5.23 -31.46
CA TYR A 20 24.03 6.41 -31.96
C TYR A 20 24.56 6.76 -33.36
N ASP A 21 23.73 6.51 -34.37
CA ASP A 21 23.96 6.98 -35.73
C ASP A 21 22.86 7.98 -36.12
N LYS A 22 23.26 9.21 -36.43
CA LYS A 22 22.32 10.28 -36.84
C LYS A 22 21.63 9.96 -38.16
N GLU A 23 22.25 9.14 -39.02
CA GLU A 23 21.65 8.72 -40.28
C GLU A 23 20.47 7.77 -40.04
N GLN A 24 20.51 6.97 -38.98
CA GLN A 24 19.41 6.07 -38.60
C GLN A 24 18.13 6.82 -38.25
N LEU A 25 18.25 8.03 -37.69
CA LEU A 25 17.10 8.90 -37.37
C LEU A 25 16.41 9.45 -38.62
N GLN A 26 17.02 9.35 -39.81
CA GLN A 26 16.37 9.71 -41.07
C GLN A 26 15.39 8.61 -41.56
N ILE A 27 15.43 7.41 -40.96
CA ILE A 27 14.57 6.30 -41.31
C ILE A 27 13.22 6.44 -40.57
N ALA A 28 12.12 6.29 -41.30
CA ALA A 28 10.78 6.35 -40.72
C ALA A 28 10.62 5.38 -39.53
N GLY A 29 10.03 5.89 -38.45
CA GLY A 29 9.80 5.13 -37.21
C GLY A 29 10.97 5.13 -36.23
N TRP A 30 12.16 5.61 -36.61
CA TRP A 30 13.27 5.80 -35.66
C TRP A 30 13.18 7.16 -34.97
N GLN A 31 13.43 7.16 -33.67
CA GLN A 31 13.44 8.36 -32.85
C GLN A 31 14.50 8.28 -31.75
N GLU A 32 14.98 9.44 -31.35
CA GLU A 32 15.91 9.60 -30.24
C GLU A 32 15.15 9.75 -28.93
N VAL A 33 15.49 8.95 -27.92
CA VAL A 33 14.91 9.03 -26.58
C VAL A 33 16.00 8.97 -25.51
N GLU A 34 15.70 9.52 -24.34
CA GLU A 34 16.54 9.25 -23.17
C GLU A 34 16.42 7.78 -22.77
N ALA A 35 17.57 7.13 -22.60
CA ALA A 35 17.64 5.77 -22.12
C ALA A 35 17.14 5.70 -20.67
N ASP A 36 16.32 4.70 -20.42
CA ASP A 36 15.93 4.33 -19.07
C ASP A 36 16.85 3.20 -18.56
N PRO A 37 17.32 3.22 -17.30
CA PRO A 37 18.18 2.16 -16.75
C PRO A 37 17.56 0.76 -16.80
N TYR A 38 16.23 0.66 -16.81
CA TYR A 38 15.50 -0.59 -16.87
C TYR A 38 15.20 -1.03 -18.31
N PHE A 39 15.52 -0.21 -19.32
CA PHE A 39 15.35 -0.54 -20.73
C PHE A 39 16.56 -1.33 -21.26
N ASN A 40 16.33 -2.50 -21.87
CA ASN A 40 17.38 -3.31 -22.47
C ASN A 40 16.85 -4.20 -23.61
N GLY A 41 17.75 -4.94 -24.25
CA GLY A 41 17.43 -5.80 -25.39
C GLY A 41 16.54 -6.99 -25.08
N ASP A 42 16.46 -7.41 -23.82
CA ASP A 42 15.60 -8.52 -23.42
C ASP A 42 14.16 -8.08 -23.18
N ASN A 43 13.93 -6.77 -23.01
CA ASN A 43 12.62 -6.26 -22.60
C ASN A 43 12.08 -5.10 -23.44
N TYR A 44 12.72 -4.71 -24.53
CA TYR A 44 12.31 -3.53 -25.32
C TYR A 44 10.85 -3.58 -25.77
N SER A 45 10.28 -4.77 -26.03
CA SER A 45 8.88 -4.95 -26.43
C SER A 45 7.86 -4.55 -25.36
N ASP A 46 8.29 -4.45 -24.09
CA ASP A 46 7.47 -3.99 -22.96
C ASP A 46 7.38 -2.45 -22.88
N TRP A 47 8.01 -1.74 -23.82
CA TRP A 47 8.10 -0.29 -23.83
C TRP A 47 7.44 0.34 -25.04
N LYS A 48 7.04 1.59 -24.86
CA LYS A 48 6.61 2.47 -25.93
C LYS A 48 7.11 3.88 -25.68
N VAL A 49 7.17 4.67 -26.74
CA VAL A 49 7.51 6.08 -26.65
C VAL A 49 6.24 6.91 -26.59
N VAL A 50 6.11 7.73 -25.55
CA VAL A 50 5.03 8.71 -25.39
C VAL A 50 5.66 10.06 -25.08
N ASN A 51 5.38 11.07 -25.91
CA ASN A 51 5.94 12.42 -25.76
C ASN A 51 7.48 12.44 -25.60
N GLY A 52 8.17 11.60 -26.38
CA GLY A 52 9.64 11.48 -26.35
C GLY A 52 10.22 10.73 -25.14
N LYS A 53 9.38 10.10 -24.30
CA LYS A 53 9.81 9.32 -23.14
C LYS A 53 9.48 7.84 -23.29
N LEU A 54 10.37 6.98 -22.80
CA LEU A 54 10.10 5.56 -22.65
C LEU A 54 9.17 5.32 -21.47
N VAL A 55 8.02 4.71 -21.75
CA VAL A 55 7.03 4.28 -20.76
C VAL A 55 6.71 2.81 -20.95
N LYS A 56 6.29 2.12 -19.88
CA LYS A 56 5.84 0.73 -19.96
C LYS A 56 4.51 0.64 -20.72
N THR A 57 4.39 -0.35 -21.59
CA THR A 57 3.18 -0.59 -22.40
C THR A 57 1.95 -0.86 -21.54
N LYS A 58 2.12 -1.57 -20.42
CA LYS A 58 1.02 -1.97 -19.52
C LYS A 58 0.44 -0.81 -18.72
N THR A 59 1.29 0.09 -18.24
CA THR A 59 0.89 1.13 -17.27
C THR A 59 0.88 2.54 -17.86
N ASN A 60 1.47 2.74 -19.04
CA ASN A 60 1.71 4.05 -19.64
C ASN A 60 2.52 5.01 -18.76
N MET A 61 3.30 4.46 -17.83
CA MET A 61 4.12 5.21 -16.88
C MET A 61 5.60 4.95 -17.16
N THR A 62 6.43 5.96 -16.89
CA THR A 62 7.87 5.76 -16.70
C THR A 62 8.10 4.94 -15.41
N PRO A 63 9.22 4.23 -15.28
CA PRO A 63 9.53 3.50 -14.05
C PRO A 63 9.53 4.37 -12.78
N LEU A 64 9.89 5.65 -12.92
CA LEU A 64 9.83 6.60 -11.81
C LEU A 64 8.37 6.87 -11.38
N GLU A 65 7.47 7.06 -12.33
CA GLU A 65 6.04 7.25 -12.05
C GLU A 65 5.42 5.99 -11.46
N GLU A 66 5.78 4.79 -11.96
CA GLU A 66 5.34 3.52 -11.37
C GLU A 66 5.82 3.37 -9.92
N ALA A 67 7.09 3.69 -9.65
CA ALA A 67 7.65 3.66 -8.30
C ALA A 67 6.96 4.67 -7.38
N GLN A 68 6.69 5.89 -7.85
CA GLN A 68 6.00 6.91 -7.07
C GLN A 68 4.55 6.51 -6.77
N ALA A 69 3.85 5.92 -7.73
CA ALA A 69 2.50 5.39 -7.54
C ALA A 69 2.49 4.26 -6.50
N ALA A 70 3.44 3.32 -6.59
CA ALA A 70 3.58 2.23 -5.63
C ALA A 70 3.88 2.73 -4.21
N VAL A 71 4.81 3.67 -4.05
CA VAL A 71 5.13 4.29 -2.75
C VAL A 71 3.92 5.03 -2.19
N THR A 72 3.17 5.75 -3.03
CA THR A 72 1.96 6.46 -2.62
C THR A 72 0.90 5.48 -2.12
N ALA A 73 0.66 4.39 -2.85
CA ALA A 73 -0.29 3.35 -2.44
C ALA A 73 0.10 2.70 -1.11
N LEU A 74 1.38 2.33 -0.93
CA LEU A 74 1.89 1.78 0.32
C LEU A 74 1.78 2.76 1.48
N THR A 75 2.02 4.05 1.23
CA THR A 75 1.89 5.10 2.26
C THR A 75 0.43 5.24 2.71
N GLN A 76 -0.52 5.24 1.77
CA GLN A 76 -1.96 5.28 2.09
C GLN A 76 -2.40 4.06 2.88
N GLN A 77 -1.94 2.86 2.50
CA GLN A 77 -2.21 1.63 3.25
C GLN A 77 -1.67 1.71 4.67
N ASN A 78 -0.45 2.20 4.86
CA ASN A 78 0.15 2.33 6.19
C ASN A 78 -0.60 3.35 7.07
N ILE A 79 -1.11 4.44 6.48
CA ILE A 79 -1.96 5.41 7.21
C ILE A 79 -3.26 4.73 7.66
N SER A 80 -3.91 3.97 6.78
CA SER A 80 -5.14 3.23 7.12
C SER A 80 -4.90 2.23 8.25
N LEU A 81 -3.82 1.45 8.18
CA LEU A 81 -3.46 0.47 9.22
C LEU A 81 -3.11 1.15 10.56
N ALA A 82 -2.52 2.34 10.52
CA ALA A 82 -2.24 3.11 11.74
C ALA A 82 -3.53 3.58 12.41
N GLN A 83 -4.53 4.01 11.63
CA GLN A 83 -5.85 4.39 12.12
C GLN A 83 -6.59 3.20 12.73
N GLU A 84 -6.64 2.07 12.02
CA GLU A 84 -7.25 0.83 12.53
C GLU A 84 -6.61 0.38 13.85
N ASN A 85 -5.29 0.48 13.98
CA ASN A 85 -4.59 0.17 15.23
C ASN A 85 -4.97 1.13 16.38
N ILE A 86 -5.24 2.40 16.10
CA ILE A 86 -5.72 3.34 17.12
C ILE A 86 -7.12 2.93 17.58
N GLU A 87 -8.02 2.64 16.65
CA GLU A 87 -9.39 2.21 16.94
C GLU A 87 -9.41 0.92 17.76
N LEU A 88 -8.59 -0.07 17.38
CA LEU A 88 -8.46 -1.33 18.15
C LEU A 88 -7.93 -1.09 19.55
N LYS A 89 -6.93 -0.21 19.73
CA LYS A 89 -6.42 0.15 21.06
C LYS A 89 -7.47 0.83 21.92
N THR A 90 -8.26 1.72 21.34
CA THR A 90 -9.38 2.36 22.03
C THR A 90 -10.42 1.31 22.45
N ALA A 91 -10.88 0.45 21.53
CA ALA A 91 -11.86 -0.58 21.84
C ALA A 91 -11.37 -1.57 22.92
N VAL A 92 -10.09 -1.94 22.90
CA VAL A 92 -9.47 -2.78 23.95
C VAL A 92 -9.46 -2.07 25.30
N THR A 93 -9.14 -0.77 25.31
CA THR A 93 -9.16 0.04 26.54
C THR A 93 -10.57 0.12 27.11
N ASP A 94 -11.56 0.47 26.29
CA ASP A 94 -12.96 0.56 26.69
C ASP A 94 -13.49 -0.77 27.23
N THR A 95 -13.15 -1.89 26.57
CA THR A 95 -13.52 -3.23 27.02
C THR A 95 -12.87 -3.58 28.36
N THR A 96 -11.61 -3.18 28.55
CA THR A 96 -10.89 -3.41 29.81
C THR A 96 -11.50 -2.61 30.95
N GLU A 97 -11.88 -1.35 30.71
CA GLU A 97 -12.57 -0.52 31.70
C GLU A 97 -13.93 -1.12 32.09
N GLN A 98 -14.70 -1.62 31.13
CA GLN A 98 -15.96 -2.32 31.40
C GLN A 98 -15.77 -3.59 32.23
N LEU A 99 -14.72 -4.38 31.95
CA LEU A 99 -14.40 -5.57 32.73
C LEU A 99 -14.06 -5.23 34.18
N VAL A 100 -13.24 -4.19 34.40
CA VAL A 100 -12.88 -3.72 35.75
C VAL A 100 -14.12 -3.26 36.52
N ALA A 101 -15.03 -2.53 35.88
CA ALA A 101 -16.29 -2.11 36.49
C ALA A 101 -17.16 -3.33 36.88
N HIS A 102 -17.28 -4.31 36.00
CA HIS A 102 -18.04 -5.53 36.25
C HIS A 102 -17.45 -6.37 37.40
N GLU A 103 -16.13 -6.43 37.54
CA GLU A 103 -15.47 -7.07 38.69
C GLU A 103 -15.83 -6.40 40.02
N GLN A 104 -15.91 -5.06 40.04
CA GLN A 104 -16.33 -4.32 41.24
C GLN A 104 -17.79 -4.63 41.61
N ASP A 105 -18.68 -4.68 40.63
CA ASP A 105 -20.10 -5.02 40.85
C ASP A 105 -20.27 -6.44 41.40
N ILE A 106 -19.46 -7.40 40.92
CA ILE A 106 -19.42 -8.76 41.46
C ILE A 106 -19.02 -8.75 42.93
N GLU A 107 -17.96 -8.01 43.30
CA GLU A 107 -17.51 -7.96 44.70
C GLU A 107 -18.55 -7.31 45.61
N GLN A 108 -19.19 -6.23 45.18
CA GLN A 108 -20.31 -5.63 45.91
C GLN A 108 -21.46 -6.61 46.09
N THR A 109 -21.80 -7.38 45.05
CA THR A 109 -22.84 -8.41 45.10
C THR A 109 -22.48 -9.52 46.10
N LYS A 110 -21.23 -10.00 46.11
CA LYS A 110 -20.74 -11.00 47.07
C LYS A 110 -20.87 -10.50 48.53
N GLN A 111 -20.51 -9.25 48.78
CA GLN A 111 -20.66 -8.64 50.12
C GLN A 111 -22.12 -8.57 50.55
N ALA A 112 -23.02 -8.13 49.66
CA ALA A 112 -24.44 -8.07 49.93
C ALA A 112 -25.04 -9.45 50.25
N ILE A 113 -24.69 -10.48 49.47
CA ILE A 113 -25.11 -11.88 49.71
C ILE A 113 -24.64 -12.35 51.10
N THR A 114 -23.39 -12.06 51.46
CA THR A 114 -22.81 -12.45 52.76
C THR A 114 -23.60 -11.84 53.92
N LEU A 115 -23.91 -10.55 53.85
CA LEU A 115 -24.70 -9.85 54.88
C LEU A 115 -26.12 -10.41 55.01
N LEU A 116 -26.79 -10.66 53.88
CA LEU A 116 -28.13 -11.25 53.87
C LEU A 116 -28.15 -12.66 54.47
N THR A 117 -27.12 -13.47 54.20
CA THR A 117 -26.99 -14.82 54.75
C THR A 117 -26.82 -14.80 56.27
N GLN A 118 -26.00 -13.88 56.80
CA GLN A 118 -25.83 -13.69 58.24
C GLN A 118 -27.14 -13.25 58.93
N LEU A 119 -27.91 -12.37 58.31
CA LEU A 119 -29.21 -11.93 58.81
C LEU A 119 -30.21 -13.09 58.89
N GLN A 120 -30.31 -13.92 57.86
CA GLN A 120 -31.19 -15.10 57.85
C GLN A 120 -30.82 -16.13 58.92
N ALA A 121 -29.52 -16.39 59.12
CA ALA A 121 -29.05 -17.30 60.16
C ALA A 121 -29.47 -16.83 61.57
N ASN A 122 -29.38 -15.53 61.84
CA ASN A 122 -29.79 -14.94 63.13
C ASN A 122 -31.30 -14.92 63.36
N GLN A 123 -32.11 -14.95 62.30
CA GLN A 123 -33.58 -15.01 62.40
C GLN A 123 -34.09 -16.43 62.68
N THR A 124 -33.35 -17.47 62.28
CA THR A 124 -33.75 -18.88 62.39
C THR A 124 -33.28 -19.56 63.67
N THR A 125 -32.48 -18.87 64.50
CA THR A 125 -31.99 -19.36 65.81
C THR A 125 -32.73 -18.77 67.02
N LYS A 126 -33.82 -18.02 66.80
CA LYS A 126 -34.77 -17.57 67.83
C LYS A 126 -36.05 -18.38 67.78
#